data_AF-A0AAN7RK78-F1
#
_entry.id   AF-A0AAN7RK78-F1
#
_cell.length_a   1.000
_cell.length_b   1.000
_cell.length_c   1.000
_cell.angle_alpha   90.00
_cell.angle_beta   90.00
_cell.angle_gamma   90.00
#
_symmetry.space_group_name_H-M   'P 1'
#
loop_
_entity.id
_entity.type
_entity.pdbx_description
1 polymer ?
#
loop_
_entity_poly.entity_id
_entity_poly.type
_entity_poly.pdbx_seq_one_letter_code
_entity_poly.pdbx_strand_id
1 'polypeptide(L)'
;MELKVKEDQLIGILSLALMYPERSAAPMTEIEEIINQVYPGVWSAGTPGRARNAIPIVVELKEGISLVQQKQYPLKLEDRKGIEGPINNFLQHGLLVECESEYNTPILPVKKPDGTYRVVQDLRGINKIVKDLYPVVANLYTLLTKLRNNQVWFTVLDLKDAFFCLPLAKESQNLFAFEWESPTNGRKTQLTWTVLPQGFKNSPTIFGNQLARELKTWDPPSRDRTLLQYVDDLLIATETKSDCIQWTINLLNFLGLNGYRVSQQKAQMVRQQVTYLGYELSGGQRELGTERKEAICRTPLPQTVKELRTFLGMAGWCRLWIYNYGIIVKPLYELLKNNPTQLIRSREAQNVFKMLKKELMKAPALGLPDVTKPFWLFSHEKQGIALGVLAQRLGLYKRAVAYFFKQLVEVSKGWPGCLRAVAAVVLNIQEARKFTLGQKITVLVSHTVSAVLEQKGNHWLSPSRFLQYQAVLVEPDHVNIEVTNVTNPASFLSGVTSESLIHDCLETIETVCSSRPDLKEEPLEDAQDSWFTDGSSFVRQGIRKAGYVVTTASKVIESLVIVSSKCG
;
A
#
# COMPACT_ATOMS: atom_id res chain seq x y z
N MET A 1 -1.42 -45.31 19.21
CA MET A 1 -0.23 -45.37 18.33
C MET A 1 -0.81 -45.46 16.92
N GLU A 2 -1.22 -44.37 16.30
CA GLU A 2 -0.43 -43.49 15.43
C GLU A 2 -1.22 -42.19 15.25
N LEU A 3 -0.86 -41.14 15.97
CA LEU A 3 -1.41 -39.77 15.79
C LEU A 3 -0.29 -38.73 15.92
N LYS A 4 0.96 -39.13 15.67
CA LYS A 4 2.17 -38.34 15.93
C LYS A 4 3.06 -38.12 14.70
N VAL A 5 2.57 -38.38 13.49
CA VAL A 5 3.40 -38.35 12.25
C VAL A 5 2.94 -37.31 11.22
N LYS A 6 1.98 -36.43 11.54
CA LYS A 6 1.50 -35.41 10.58
C LYS A 6 1.77 -33.94 10.92
N GLU A 7 2.46 -33.64 12.03
CA GLU A 7 2.89 -32.26 12.34
C GLU A 7 4.37 -32.00 12.01
N ASP A 8 5.22 -33.02 11.92
CA ASP A 8 6.65 -32.85 11.64
C ASP A 8 6.99 -32.71 10.14
N GLN A 9 6.07 -33.04 9.23
CA GLN A 9 6.23 -32.79 7.78
C GLN A 9 5.93 -31.34 7.36
N LEU A 10 5.35 -30.52 8.25
CA LEU A 10 5.11 -29.09 7.98
C LEU A 10 6.26 -28.17 8.40
N ILE A 11 7.20 -28.68 9.21
CA ILE A 11 8.38 -27.94 9.69
C ILE A 11 9.63 -28.31 8.86
N GLY A 12 9.68 -29.51 8.27
CA GLY A 12 10.77 -29.95 7.39
C GLY A 12 10.78 -29.38 5.95
N ILE A 13 9.72 -28.70 5.51
CA ILE A 13 9.66 -28.10 4.16
C ILE A 13 10.06 -26.61 4.18
N LEU A 14 10.23 -26.02 5.37
CA LEU A 14 10.70 -24.65 5.55
C LEU A 14 12.24 -24.52 5.72
N SER A 15 12.99 -25.63 5.82
CA SER A 15 14.45 -25.60 6.03
C SER A 15 15.30 -26.09 4.84
N LEU A 16 14.70 -26.43 3.69
CA LEU A 16 15.41 -26.96 2.51
C LEU A 16 15.38 -26.05 1.27
N ALA A 17 14.97 -24.78 1.42
CA ALA A 17 15.00 -23.78 0.35
C ALA A 17 16.26 -22.89 0.35
N LEU A 18 17.34 -23.29 1.03
CA LEU A 18 18.64 -22.58 1.00
C LEU A 18 19.52 -22.94 -0.23
N MET A 19 18.92 -23.42 -1.32
CA MET A 19 19.65 -23.58 -2.58
C MET A 19 19.10 -22.56 -3.59
N TYR A 20 19.71 -21.38 -3.57
CA TYR A 20 19.58 -20.39 -4.63
C TYR A 20 19.96 -21.06 -5.97
N PRO A 21 19.12 -21.03 -7.01
CA PRO A 21 19.60 -21.29 -8.34
C PRO A 21 20.51 -20.11 -8.72
N GLU A 22 21.81 -20.36 -8.79
CA GLU A 22 22.80 -19.39 -9.26
C GLU A 22 22.43 -18.89 -10.67
N ARG A 23 21.99 -17.64 -10.76
CA ARG A 23 21.93 -16.88 -12.01
C ARG A 23 22.51 -15.50 -11.75
N SER A 24 23.65 -15.23 -12.42
CA SER A 24 24.36 -13.95 -12.47
C SER A 24 24.64 -13.27 -11.12
N ALA A 25 25.20 -14.01 -10.16
CA ALA A 25 25.93 -13.38 -9.05
C ALA A 25 27.29 -12.87 -9.55
N ALA A 26 27.81 -11.79 -8.96
CA ALA A 26 29.23 -11.44 -9.12
C ALA A 26 30.09 -12.67 -8.78
N PRO A 27 31.13 -13.01 -9.58
CA PRO A 27 32.04 -14.09 -9.24
C PRO A 27 32.58 -13.89 -7.82
N MET A 28 32.74 -15.00 -7.08
CA MET A 28 33.07 -15.00 -5.64
C MET A 28 34.27 -14.11 -5.30
N THR A 29 35.24 -14.03 -6.23
CA THR A 29 36.43 -13.18 -6.17
C THR A 29 36.14 -11.68 -6.03
N GLU A 30 35.06 -11.17 -6.63
CA GLU A 30 34.70 -9.75 -6.57
C GLU A 30 33.97 -9.40 -5.27
N ILE A 31 33.19 -10.34 -4.73
CA ILE A 31 32.56 -10.17 -3.41
C ILE A 31 33.65 -10.15 -2.34
N GLU A 32 34.65 -11.02 -2.45
CA GLU A 32 35.84 -11.00 -1.59
C GLU A 32 36.59 -9.66 -1.70
N GLU A 33 36.75 -9.12 -2.91
CA GLU A 33 37.36 -7.81 -3.12
C GLU A 33 36.58 -6.68 -2.41
N ILE A 34 35.25 -6.66 -2.52
CA ILE A 34 34.41 -5.70 -1.78
C ILE A 34 34.62 -5.87 -0.27
N ILE A 35 34.56 -7.11 0.24
CA ILE A 35 34.70 -7.40 1.67
C ILE A 35 36.05 -6.92 2.20
N ASN A 36 37.13 -7.08 1.42
CA ASN A 36 38.47 -6.66 1.81
C ASN A 36 38.68 -5.13 1.79
N GLN A 37 37.88 -4.39 1.02
CA GLN A 37 37.97 -2.93 0.90
C GLN A 37 37.01 -2.16 1.83
N VAL A 38 36.13 -2.85 2.55
CA VAL A 38 35.18 -2.22 3.47
C VAL A 38 35.64 -2.34 4.92
N TYR A 39 35.27 -1.35 5.73
CA TYR A 39 35.48 -1.35 7.17
C TYR A 39 34.93 -2.64 7.77
N PRO A 40 35.75 -3.52 8.37
CA PRO A 40 35.31 -4.84 8.82
C PRO A 40 34.15 -4.79 9.82
N GLY A 41 34.10 -3.71 10.61
CA GLY A 41 33.03 -3.48 11.57
C GLY A 41 31.67 -3.12 10.95
N VAL A 42 31.53 -2.97 9.62
CA VAL A 42 30.22 -2.76 8.99
C VAL A 42 29.34 -4.00 9.08
N TRP A 43 29.94 -5.19 9.09
CA TRP A 43 29.19 -6.44 9.11
C TRP A 43 28.68 -6.76 10.50
N SER A 44 27.48 -7.33 10.58
CA SER A 44 26.93 -7.77 11.85
C SER A 44 27.66 -9.00 12.39
N ALA A 45 28.57 -8.82 13.35
CA ALA A 45 29.33 -9.90 14.00
C ALA A 45 28.87 -10.21 15.43
N GLY A 46 27.60 -9.89 15.77
CA GLY A 46 27.03 -10.13 17.10
C GLY A 46 27.04 -8.90 18.01
N THR A 47 27.91 -7.92 17.76
CA THR A 47 27.87 -6.61 18.43
C THR A 47 26.81 -5.70 17.78
N PRO A 48 25.87 -5.12 18.55
CA PRO A 48 24.89 -4.18 18.04
C PRO A 48 25.53 -2.91 17.47
N GLY A 49 24.90 -2.33 16.44
CA GLY A 49 25.29 -1.02 15.93
C GLY A 49 24.95 0.10 16.92
N ARG A 50 25.67 1.22 16.83
CA ARG A 50 25.38 2.45 17.57
C ARG A 50 25.66 3.64 16.64
N ALA A 51 24.60 4.34 16.25
CA ALA A 51 24.72 5.50 15.37
C ALA A 51 25.48 6.61 16.10
N ARG A 52 26.63 7.03 15.55
CA ARG A 52 27.54 7.96 16.23
C ARG A 52 26.98 9.38 16.34
N ASN A 53 26.19 9.79 15.35
CA ASN A 53 25.67 11.16 15.22
C ASN A 53 24.20 11.27 15.64
N ALA A 54 23.64 10.21 16.22
CA ALA A 54 22.25 10.20 16.64
C ALA A 54 22.06 10.89 17.99
N ILE A 55 21.18 11.88 18.03
CA ILE A 55 20.75 12.52 19.27
C ILE A 55 19.79 11.56 20.01
N PRO A 56 19.90 11.43 21.35
CA PRO A 56 18.97 10.62 22.13
C PRO A 56 17.51 11.01 21.88
N ILE A 57 16.68 10.02 21.54
CA ILE A 57 15.29 10.22 21.16
C ILE A 57 14.42 10.46 22.39
N VAL A 58 13.68 11.56 22.39
CA VAL A 58 12.64 11.87 23.37
C VAL A 58 11.29 11.43 22.82
N VAL A 59 10.49 10.75 23.65
CA VAL A 59 9.17 10.24 23.30
C VAL A 59 8.10 11.09 24.00
N GLU A 60 7.35 11.84 23.20
CA GLU A 60 6.28 12.69 23.71
C GLU A 60 4.95 11.94 23.89
N LEU A 61 4.31 12.20 25.02
CA LEU A 61 3.00 11.65 25.37
C LEU A 61 1.87 12.63 25.03
N LYS A 62 0.68 12.12 24.70
CA LYS A 62 -0.58 12.90 24.57
C LYS A 62 -1.00 13.54 25.92
N GLU A 63 -1.92 14.50 25.91
CA GLU A 63 -2.43 15.09 27.16
C GLU A 63 -3.48 14.18 27.83
N GLY A 64 -3.56 14.19 29.16
CA GLY A 64 -4.60 13.48 29.93
C GLY A 64 -4.47 11.96 30.02
N ILE A 65 -3.24 11.43 30.11
CA ILE A 65 -2.96 9.98 29.98
C ILE A 65 -3.08 9.22 31.30
N SER A 66 -3.64 8.01 31.22
CA SER A 66 -3.50 6.95 32.22
C SER A 66 -2.18 6.18 32.08
N LEU A 67 -1.49 5.95 33.20
CA LEU A 67 -0.32 5.07 33.29
C LEU A 67 -0.59 3.67 32.70
N VAL A 68 0.40 3.10 32.00
CA VAL A 68 0.30 1.75 31.42
C VAL A 68 1.03 0.76 32.34
N GLN A 69 0.24 0.03 33.12
CA GLN A 69 0.73 -0.97 34.09
C GLN A 69 0.17 -2.35 33.76
N GLN A 70 0.71 -2.98 32.71
CA GLN A 70 0.30 -4.31 32.29
C GLN A 70 1.20 -5.36 32.94
N LYS A 71 0.60 -6.34 33.62
CA LYS A 71 1.35 -7.46 34.22
C LYS A 71 2.01 -8.32 33.14
N GLN A 72 3.17 -8.87 33.46
CA GLN A 72 3.83 -9.86 32.63
C GLN A 72 2.96 -11.09 32.43
N TYR A 73 2.87 -11.58 31.19
CA TYR A 73 2.17 -12.83 30.91
C TYR A 73 2.92 -14.01 31.54
N PRO A 74 2.21 -15.02 32.05
CA PRO A 74 2.83 -16.27 32.46
C PRO A 74 3.58 -16.90 31.28
N LEU A 75 4.90 -17.01 31.38
CA LEU A 75 5.76 -17.64 30.37
C LEU A 75 6.07 -19.08 30.79
N LYS A 76 6.05 -20.01 29.83
CA LYS A 76 6.50 -21.39 30.07
C LYS A 76 8.00 -21.39 30.36
N LEU A 77 8.47 -22.37 31.14
CA LEU A 77 9.88 -22.48 31.49
C LEU A 77 10.79 -22.62 30.26
N GLU A 78 10.36 -23.38 29.25
CA GLU A 78 11.07 -23.53 27.97
C GLU A 78 11.25 -22.18 27.28
N ASP A 79 10.19 -21.39 27.21
CA ASP A 79 10.23 -20.10 26.54
C ASP A 79 11.12 -19.09 27.30
N ARG A 80 11.08 -19.11 28.64
CA ARG A 80 11.97 -18.31 29.49
C ARG A 80 13.44 -18.65 29.22
N LYS A 81 13.79 -19.93 29.19
CA LYS A 81 15.15 -20.39 28.83
C LYS A 81 15.53 -19.96 27.41
N GLY A 82 14.59 -20.01 26.47
CA GLY A 82 14.79 -19.57 25.10
C GLY A 82 15.17 -18.10 24.96
N ILE A 83 14.54 -17.22 25.74
CA ILE A 83 14.78 -15.76 25.67
C ILE A 83 15.86 -15.24 26.63
N GLU A 84 16.34 -16.05 27.57
CA GLU A 84 17.40 -15.65 28.51
C GLU A 84 18.70 -15.26 27.80
N GLY A 85 19.13 -16.03 26.79
CA GLY A 85 20.32 -15.70 25.98
C GLY A 85 20.22 -14.33 25.30
N PRO A 86 19.15 -14.04 24.54
CA PRO A 86 18.89 -12.71 23.99
C PRO A 86 18.87 -11.58 25.02
N ILE A 87 18.21 -11.75 26.17
CA ILE A 87 18.15 -10.72 27.23
C ILE A 87 19.53 -10.45 27.82
N ASN A 88 20.29 -11.51 28.15
CA ASN A 88 21.64 -11.37 28.67
C ASN A 88 22.57 -10.67 27.66
N ASN A 89 22.41 -10.97 26.37
CA ASN A 89 23.16 -10.28 25.32
C ASN A 89 22.84 -8.78 25.27
N PHE A 90 21.57 -8.41 25.42
CA PHE A 90 21.16 -7.00 25.47
C PHE A 90 21.67 -6.28 26.72
N LEU A 91 21.68 -6.94 27.87
CA LEU A 91 22.26 -6.40 29.12
C LEU A 91 23.78 -6.21 28.99
N GLN A 92 24.48 -7.20 28.47
CA GLN A 92 25.94 -7.16 28.27
C GLN A 92 26.36 -5.98 27.37
N HIS A 93 25.57 -5.69 26.34
CA HIS A 93 25.83 -4.57 25.41
C HIS A 93 25.19 -3.25 25.86
N GLY A 94 24.57 -3.21 27.04
CA GLY A 94 23.93 -2.03 27.62
C GLY A 94 22.75 -1.49 26.79
N LEU A 95 22.08 -2.35 26.01
CA LEU A 95 20.82 -2.02 25.32
C LEU A 95 19.62 -2.11 26.27
N LEU A 96 19.73 -2.99 27.27
CA LEU A 96 18.84 -3.07 28.40
C LEU A 96 19.57 -2.67 29.68
N VAL A 97 18.84 -2.10 30.62
CA VAL A 97 19.31 -1.78 31.97
C VAL A 97 18.22 -2.10 33.00
N GLU A 98 18.62 -2.43 34.22
CA GLU A 98 17.68 -2.50 35.35
C GLU A 98 17.10 -1.10 35.63
N CYS A 99 15.81 -1.04 35.93
CA CYS A 99 15.12 0.21 36.24
C CYS A 99 14.03 0.01 37.30
N GLU A 100 13.56 1.13 37.86
CA GLU A 100 12.35 1.20 38.66
C GLU A 100 11.38 2.18 37.98
N SER A 101 10.40 1.64 37.26
CA SER A 101 9.46 2.40 36.45
C SER A 101 8.02 2.19 36.90
N GLU A 102 7.25 3.27 36.87
CA GLU A 102 5.81 3.22 37.08
C GLU A 102 5.07 2.56 35.90
N TYR A 103 5.72 2.39 34.76
CA TYR A 103 5.19 1.69 33.59
C TYR A 103 5.61 0.23 33.60
N ASN A 104 4.76 -0.64 33.04
CA ASN A 104 5.15 -2.00 32.72
C ASN A 104 4.37 -2.52 31.51
N THR A 105 5.06 -3.18 30.59
CA THR A 105 4.44 -3.90 29.47
C THR A 105 5.00 -5.31 29.37
N PRO A 106 4.19 -6.30 28.95
CA PRO A 106 4.62 -7.67 28.93
C PRO A 106 5.52 -7.97 27.72
N ILE A 107 6.45 -8.92 27.90
CA ILE A 107 7.22 -9.53 26.81
C ILE A 107 6.63 -10.87 26.39
N LEU A 108 6.84 -11.20 25.12
CA LEU A 108 6.39 -12.42 24.45
C LEU A 108 7.60 -13.08 23.75
N PRO A 109 7.82 -14.38 24.00
CA PRO A 109 8.80 -15.18 23.29
C PRO A 109 8.23 -15.60 21.93
N VAL A 110 8.97 -15.33 20.85
CA VAL A 110 8.61 -15.77 19.50
C VAL A 110 9.70 -16.68 18.95
N LYS A 111 9.35 -17.95 18.70
CA LYS A 111 10.21 -18.91 18.02
C LYS A 111 10.34 -18.54 16.55
N LYS A 112 11.57 -18.40 16.06
CA LYS A 112 11.88 -18.26 14.63
C LYS A 112 11.90 -19.64 13.95
N PRO A 113 11.80 -19.70 12.61
CA PRO A 113 11.91 -20.95 11.86
C PRO A 113 13.24 -21.69 12.06
N ASP A 114 14.32 -20.95 12.36
CA ASP A 114 15.64 -21.49 12.67
C ASP A 114 15.76 -22.10 14.09
N GLY A 115 14.67 -22.11 14.86
CA GLY A 115 14.61 -22.62 16.24
C GLY A 115 15.08 -21.62 17.31
N THR A 116 15.65 -20.46 16.92
CA THR A 116 16.07 -19.42 17.86
C THR A 116 14.87 -18.62 18.36
N TYR A 117 15.00 -18.00 19.53
CA TYR A 117 13.95 -17.15 20.12
C TYR A 117 14.21 -15.67 19.87
N ARG A 118 13.12 -14.91 19.71
CA ARG A 118 13.10 -13.44 19.69
C ARG A 118 12.24 -12.92 20.84
N VAL A 119 12.76 -11.92 21.54
CA VAL A 119 12.00 -11.15 22.53
C VAL A 119 11.14 -10.13 21.79
N VAL A 120 9.83 -10.15 22.03
CA VAL A 120 8.88 -9.16 21.49
C VAL A 120 8.15 -8.52 22.66
N GLN A 121 8.25 -7.20 22.80
CA GLN A 121 7.50 -6.46 23.82
C GLN A 121 6.15 -6.01 23.27
N ASP A 122 5.08 -6.22 24.03
CA ASP A 122 3.75 -5.75 23.66
C ASP A 122 3.58 -4.26 24.00
N LEU A 123 4.02 -3.42 23.07
CA LEU A 123 3.94 -1.97 23.19
C LEU A 123 2.59 -1.39 22.76
N ARG A 124 1.53 -2.21 22.59
CA ARG A 124 0.20 -1.70 22.17
C ARG A 124 -0.37 -0.67 23.16
N GLY A 125 -0.16 -0.86 24.45
CA GLY A 125 -0.57 0.12 25.48
C GLY A 125 0.15 1.45 25.31
N ILE A 126 1.48 1.41 25.22
CA ILE A 126 2.34 2.59 25.01
C ILE A 126 2.01 3.30 23.68
N ASN A 127 1.84 2.53 22.60
CA ASN A 127 1.52 3.07 21.28
C ASN A 127 0.20 3.85 21.25
N LYS A 128 -0.76 3.62 22.15
CA LYS A 128 -2.01 4.41 22.21
C LYS A 128 -1.79 5.80 22.80
N ILE A 129 -0.93 5.89 23.81
CA ILE A 129 -0.73 7.10 24.63
C ILE A 129 0.35 8.04 24.07
N VAL A 130 1.27 7.53 23.26
CA VAL A 130 2.32 8.33 22.61
C VAL A 130 1.74 9.19 21.48
N LYS A 131 2.26 10.42 21.30
CA LYS A 131 1.87 11.29 20.17
C LYS A 131 2.19 10.63 18.82
N ASP A 132 1.30 10.83 17.87
CA ASP A 132 1.47 10.30 16.52
C ASP A 132 2.42 11.20 15.74
N LEU A 133 3.46 10.61 15.14
CA LEU A 133 4.28 11.31 14.16
C LEU A 133 3.65 11.13 12.78
N TYR A 134 3.66 12.18 11.97
CA TYR A 134 3.30 12.03 10.57
C TYR A 134 4.36 11.18 9.86
N PRO A 135 4.00 10.02 9.27
CA PRO A 135 4.98 9.15 8.65
C PRO A 135 5.48 9.79 7.35
N VAL A 136 6.75 10.20 7.33
CA VAL A 136 7.45 10.72 6.13
C VAL A 136 8.01 9.56 5.29
N VAL A 137 7.43 8.37 5.38
CA VAL A 137 7.89 7.21 4.61
C VAL A 137 7.33 7.33 3.19
N ALA A 138 8.22 7.36 2.20
CA ALA A 138 7.82 7.45 0.80
C ALA A 138 6.87 6.30 0.44
N ASN A 139 5.83 6.62 -0.33
CA ASN A 139 4.99 5.57 -0.91
C ASN A 139 5.89 4.67 -1.78
N LEU A 140 5.82 3.36 -1.54
CA LEU A 140 6.65 2.36 -2.21
C LEU A 140 6.65 2.51 -3.74
N TYR A 141 5.52 2.88 -4.34
CA TYR A 141 5.42 3.10 -5.78
C TYR A 141 6.17 4.36 -6.22
N THR A 142 6.07 5.46 -5.46
CA THR A 142 6.83 6.71 -5.70
C THR A 142 8.32 6.56 -5.40
N LEU A 143 8.71 5.61 -4.55
CA LEU A 143 10.11 5.33 -4.29
C LEU A 143 10.76 4.69 -5.52
N LEU A 144 10.08 3.73 -6.14
CA LEU A 144 10.57 3.02 -7.32
C LEU A 144 10.59 3.87 -8.59
N THR A 145 9.87 5.00 -8.68
CA THR A 145 9.94 5.92 -9.84
C THR A 145 11.28 6.64 -9.95
N LYS A 146 12.10 6.61 -8.89
CA LYS A 146 13.47 7.15 -8.91
C LYS A 146 14.45 6.24 -9.64
N LEU A 147 14.09 4.98 -9.91
CA LEU A 147 14.89 4.06 -10.69
C LEU A 147 14.75 4.37 -12.18
N ARG A 148 15.88 4.38 -12.88
CA ARG A 148 15.90 4.55 -14.34
C ARG A 148 16.04 3.20 -15.03
N ASN A 149 15.47 3.08 -16.23
CA ASN A 149 15.46 1.83 -16.99
C ASN A 149 16.86 1.32 -17.39
N ASN A 150 17.85 2.21 -17.50
CA ASN A 150 19.23 1.87 -17.83
C ASN A 150 20.05 1.39 -16.62
N GLN A 151 19.52 1.56 -15.40
CA GLN A 151 20.15 1.05 -14.18
C GLN A 151 19.81 -0.42 -14.03
N VAL A 152 20.76 -1.28 -14.38
CA VAL A 152 20.57 -2.74 -14.46
C VAL A 152 21.44 -3.50 -13.45
N TRP A 153 22.29 -2.81 -12.69
CA TRP A 153 23.10 -3.39 -11.63
C TRP A 153 22.64 -2.86 -10.27
N PHE A 154 22.47 -3.77 -9.32
CA PHE A 154 21.86 -3.48 -8.04
C PHE A 154 22.66 -4.03 -6.87
N THR A 155 22.65 -3.30 -5.76
CA THR A 155 23.06 -3.82 -4.45
C THR A 155 21.95 -3.54 -3.43
N VAL A 156 21.45 -4.57 -2.75
CA VAL A 156 20.49 -4.45 -1.65
C VAL A 156 21.18 -4.73 -0.33
N LEU A 157 21.02 -3.82 0.62
CA LEU A 157 21.56 -3.93 1.98
C LEU A 157 20.42 -3.86 3.00
N ASP A 158 20.43 -4.80 3.96
CA ASP A 158 19.53 -4.88 5.12
C ASP A 158 20.33 -4.47 6.36
N LEU A 159 19.91 -3.38 7.03
CA LEU A 159 20.53 -2.96 8.29
C LEU A 159 20.05 -3.85 9.43
N LYS A 160 20.98 -4.55 10.08
CA LYS A 160 20.63 -5.48 11.16
C LYS A 160 20.31 -4.72 12.44
N ASP A 161 19.17 -5.05 13.05
CA ASP A 161 18.72 -4.49 14.32
C ASP A 161 18.75 -2.95 14.33
N ALA A 162 18.41 -2.35 13.18
CA ALA A 162 18.54 -0.95 12.86
C ALA A 162 18.08 0.01 13.96
N PHE A 163 16.90 -0.24 14.55
CA PHE A 163 16.34 0.63 15.59
C PHE A 163 17.22 0.71 16.84
N PHE A 164 17.89 -0.38 17.22
CA PHE A 164 18.78 -0.40 18.39
C PHE A 164 20.03 0.47 18.20
N CYS A 165 20.31 0.94 16.98
CA CYS A 165 21.40 1.88 16.74
C CYS A 165 21.10 3.27 17.32
N LEU A 166 19.83 3.61 17.57
CA LEU A 166 19.44 4.94 18.04
C LEU A 166 19.31 4.97 19.58
N PRO A 167 20.03 5.88 20.26
CA PRO A 167 19.90 6.02 21.70
C PRO A 167 18.53 6.61 22.09
N LEU A 168 18.01 6.18 23.23
CA LEU A 168 16.79 6.71 23.83
C LEU A 168 17.15 7.66 24.99
N ALA A 169 16.54 8.84 25.04
CA ALA A 169 16.76 9.80 26.10
C ALA A 169 16.34 9.22 27.46
N LYS A 170 17.11 9.49 28.52
CA LYS A 170 16.90 8.92 29.86
C LYS A 170 15.47 9.09 30.37
N GLU A 171 14.87 10.26 30.16
CA GLU A 171 13.49 10.58 30.53
C GLU A 171 12.43 9.71 29.84
N SER A 172 12.73 9.18 28.66
CA SER A 172 11.82 8.33 27.89
C SER A 172 12.04 6.84 28.11
N GLN A 173 13.14 6.44 28.78
CA GLN A 173 13.48 5.02 28.97
C GLN A 173 12.42 4.31 29.81
N ASN A 174 11.96 4.92 30.90
CA ASN A 174 10.98 4.30 31.80
C ASN A 174 9.66 3.90 31.10
N LEU A 175 9.29 4.55 29.98
CA LEU A 175 8.09 4.22 29.21
C LEU A 175 8.09 2.79 28.65
N PHE A 176 9.26 2.22 28.41
CA PHE A 176 9.42 0.92 27.78
C PHE A 176 9.85 -0.17 28.75
N ALA A 177 9.58 0.04 30.05
CA ALA A 177 9.89 -0.94 31.07
C ALA A 177 9.05 -2.22 30.92
N PHE A 178 9.67 -3.35 31.24
CA PHE A 178 9.04 -4.66 31.30
C PHE A 178 9.65 -5.50 32.42
N GLU A 179 8.88 -6.47 32.89
CA GLU A 179 9.28 -7.38 33.96
C GLU A 179 9.97 -8.61 33.37
N TRP A 180 11.11 -8.99 33.96
CA TRP A 180 11.89 -10.16 33.59
C TRP A 180 12.21 -11.01 34.82
N GLU A 181 12.00 -12.32 34.71
CA GLU A 181 12.33 -13.31 35.72
C GLU A 181 13.32 -14.31 35.12
N SER A 182 14.58 -14.30 35.58
CA SER A 182 15.58 -15.21 35.04
C SER A 182 15.26 -16.66 35.44
N PRO A 183 15.22 -17.60 34.48
CA PRO A 183 14.98 -19.01 34.77
C PRO A 183 16.17 -19.68 35.48
N THR A 184 17.37 -19.08 35.46
CA THR A 184 18.59 -19.65 36.04
C THR A 184 18.73 -19.35 37.53
N ASN A 185 18.45 -18.11 37.96
CA ASN A 185 18.59 -17.70 39.36
C ASN A 185 17.27 -17.32 40.05
N GLY A 186 16.14 -17.31 39.32
CA GLY A 186 14.83 -16.96 39.85
C GLY A 186 14.67 -15.48 40.22
N ARG A 187 15.66 -14.63 39.93
CA ARG A 187 15.60 -13.20 40.26
C ARG A 187 14.60 -12.52 39.34
N LYS A 188 13.64 -11.85 39.98
CA LYS A 188 12.64 -11.01 39.32
C LYS A 188 13.10 -9.56 39.34
N THR A 189 13.17 -8.94 38.17
CA THR A 189 13.66 -7.57 37.97
C THR A 189 12.79 -6.85 36.95
N GLN A 190 12.86 -5.52 36.94
CA GLN A 190 12.31 -4.72 35.87
C GLN A 190 13.46 -4.18 35.02
N LEU A 191 13.33 -4.33 33.71
CA LEU A 191 14.31 -3.89 32.73
C LEU A 191 13.67 -2.86 31.81
N THR A 192 14.49 -1.96 31.27
CA THR A 192 14.06 -1.05 30.21
C THR A 192 15.14 -0.86 29.14
N TRP A 193 14.73 -0.36 27.98
CA TRP A 193 15.59 -0.08 26.84
C TRP A 193 16.31 1.25 26.98
N THR A 194 17.61 1.26 26.68
CA THR A 194 18.43 2.48 26.53
C THR A 194 18.48 2.98 25.09
N VAL A 195 17.90 2.21 24.17
CA VAL A 195 17.86 2.43 22.73
C VAL A 195 16.43 2.34 22.23
N LEU A 196 16.17 2.81 21.02
CA LEU A 196 14.84 2.82 20.42
C LEU A 196 14.33 1.38 20.24
N PRO A 197 13.23 0.98 20.92
CA PRO A 197 12.80 -0.42 20.94
C PRO A 197 12.08 -0.85 19.67
N GLN A 198 12.10 -2.16 19.41
CA GLN A 198 11.29 -2.80 18.40
C GLN A 198 9.83 -2.90 18.88
N GLY A 199 8.86 -2.68 17.97
CA GLY A 199 7.42 -2.71 18.28
C GLY A 199 6.82 -1.35 18.68
N PHE A 200 7.65 -0.33 18.89
CA PHE A 200 7.20 1.04 19.07
C PHE A 200 6.76 1.64 17.72
N LYS A 201 5.54 2.21 17.68
CA LYS A 201 4.88 2.61 16.42
C LYS A 201 5.66 3.65 15.61
N ASN A 202 6.40 4.54 16.28
CA ASN A 202 7.13 5.63 15.63
C ASN A 202 8.58 5.23 15.28
N SER A 203 9.07 4.05 15.69
CA SER A 203 10.46 3.63 15.44
C SER A 203 10.86 3.67 13.97
N PRO A 204 10.03 3.17 13.01
CA PRO A 204 10.38 3.23 11.59
C PRO A 204 10.55 4.66 11.06
N THR A 205 9.69 5.59 11.50
CA THR A 205 9.75 6.99 11.06
C THR A 205 10.95 7.70 11.65
N ILE A 206 11.22 7.50 12.94
CA ILE A 206 12.36 8.11 13.63
C ILE A 206 13.67 7.62 13.02
N PHE A 207 13.80 6.29 12.84
CA PHE A 207 14.97 5.69 12.22
C PHE A 207 15.17 6.13 10.77
N GLY A 208 14.12 6.06 9.96
CA GLY A 208 14.17 6.47 8.57
C GLY A 208 14.62 7.93 8.41
N ASN A 209 14.11 8.83 9.25
CA ASN A 209 14.51 10.24 9.24
C ASN A 209 15.96 10.45 9.67
N GLN A 210 16.44 9.75 10.70
CA GLN A 210 17.82 9.87 11.15
C GLN A 210 18.79 9.40 10.06
N LEU A 211 18.57 8.20 9.51
CA LEU A 211 19.41 7.66 8.45
C LEU A 211 19.36 8.54 7.20
N ALA A 212 18.18 9.07 6.83
CA ALA A 212 18.06 9.99 5.69
C ALA A 212 18.85 11.29 5.88
N ARG A 213 18.96 11.81 7.12
CA ARG A 213 19.78 13.00 7.41
C ARG A 213 21.26 12.70 7.28
N GLU A 214 21.72 11.56 7.77
CA GLU A 214 23.12 11.17 7.66
C GLU A 214 23.51 10.86 6.21
N LEU A 215 22.65 10.18 5.46
CA LEU A 215 22.84 9.92 4.03
C LEU A 215 22.90 11.19 3.17
N LYS A 216 22.43 12.36 3.65
CA LYS A 216 22.64 13.64 2.97
C LYS A 216 24.08 14.14 3.07
N THR A 217 24.81 13.76 4.11
CA THR A 217 26.23 14.11 4.29
C THR A 217 27.17 13.14 3.59
N TRP A 218 26.63 12.01 3.10
CA TRP A 218 27.37 11.03 2.35
C TRP A 218 27.69 11.56 0.96
N ASP A 219 28.98 11.55 0.60
CA ASP A 219 29.46 11.97 -0.72
C ASP A 219 29.67 10.74 -1.62
N PRO A 220 28.78 10.48 -2.60
CA PRO A 220 28.89 9.31 -3.45
C PRO A 220 30.00 9.48 -4.51
N PRO A 221 30.65 8.38 -4.94
CA PRO A 221 31.79 8.44 -5.86
C PRO A 221 31.44 8.93 -7.28
N SER A 222 30.16 8.91 -7.67
CA SER A 222 29.66 9.47 -8.94
C SER A 222 28.25 10.02 -8.76
N ARG A 223 27.74 10.88 -9.65
CA ARG A 223 26.43 11.57 -9.46
C ARG A 223 25.25 10.95 -10.22
N ASP A 224 25.51 10.12 -11.22
CA ASP A 224 24.46 9.53 -12.08
C ASP A 224 23.96 8.16 -11.58
N ARG A 225 23.75 7.97 -10.28
CA ARG A 225 23.22 6.70 -9.72
C ARG A 225 22.11 6.97 -8.72
N THR A 226 21.40 5.91 -8.33
CA THR A 226 20.25 6.03 -7.44
C THR A 226 20.47 5.22 -6.17
N LEU A 227 20.37 5.87 -5.01
CA LEU A 227 20.19 5.21 -3.72
C LEU A 227 18.72 5.37 -3.30
N LEU A 228 18.02 4.26 -3.10
CA LEU A 228 16.72 4.23 -2.45
C LEU A 228 16.89 3.81 -1.00
N GLN A 229 16.17 4.49 -0.13
CA GLN A 229 16.04 4.16 1.27
C GLN A 229 14.56 3.95 1.59
N TYR A 230 14.26 2.81 2.23
CA TYR A 230 12.99 2.55 2.86
C TYR A 230 13.23 2.06 4.27
N VAL A 231 13.17 2.99 5.23
CA VAL A 231 13.52 2.72 6.64
C VAL A 231 14.95 2.15 6.74
N ASP A 232 15.10 0.85 6.93
CA ASP A 232 16.33 0.07 7.10
C ASP A 232 16.78 -0.68 5.83
N ASP A 233 15.94 -0.74 4.80
CA ASP A 233 16.24 -1.36 3.51
C ASP A 233 16.85 -0.33 2.53
N LEU A 234 18.08 -0.58 2.09
CA LEU A 234 18.80 0.25 1.11
C LEU A 234 18.94 -0.48 -0.23
N LEU A 235 18.75 0.25 -1.33
CA LEU A 235 18.99 -0.24 -2.69
C LEU A 235 19.85 0.76 -3.45
N ILE A 236 21.02 0.32 -3.92
CA ILE A 236 21.82 1.01 -4.92
C ILE A 236 21.40 0.50 -6.30
N ALA A 237 21.24 1.41 -7.26
CA ALA A 237 21.00 1.09 -8.67
C ALA A 237 21.95 1.88 -9.59
N THR A 238 22.69 1.16 -10.42
CA THR A 238 23.73 1.69 -11.32
C THR A 238 23.59 1.13 -12.74
N GLU A 239 24.15 1.86 -13.71
CA GLU A 239 24.16 1.44 -15.12
C GLU A 239 25.26 0.42 -15.40
N THR A 240 26.43 0.60 -14.80
CA THR A 240 27.57 -0.32 -14.95
C THR A 240 27.83 -1.09 -13.66
N LYS A 241 28.45 -2.26 -13.81
CA LYS A 241 28.90 -3.10 -12.71
C LYS A 241 29.97 -2.43 -11.85
N SER A 242 30.94 -1.77 -12.50
CA SER A 242 32.06 -1.10 -11.83
C SER A 242 31.56 0.01 -10.89
N ASP A 243 30.62 0.82 -11.35
CA ASP A 243 29.96 1.81 -10.50
C ASP A 243 29.24 1.19 -9.31
N CYS A 244 28.58 0.05 -9.51
CA CYS A 244 27.87 -0.66 -8.45
C CYS A 244 28.83 -1.08 -7.34
N ILE A 245 29.99 -1.61 -7.71
CA ILE A 245 31.06 -2.02 -6.78
C ILE A 245 31.55 -0.79 -5.99
N GLN A 246 31.92 0.29 -6.68
CA GLN A 246 32.43 1.51 -6.03
C GLN A 246 31.41 2.14 -5.08
N TRP A 247 30.15 2.26 -5.50
CA TRP A 247 29.06 2.74 -4.65
C TRP A 247 28.81 1.84 -3.44
N THR A 248 28.87 0.52 -3.64
CA THR A 248 28.68 -0.46 -2.56
C THR A 248 29.78 -0.33 -1.51
N ILE A 249 31.05 -0.29 -1.93
CA ILE A 249 32.19 -0.14 -1.02
C ILE A 249 32.10 1.17 -0.25
N ASN A 250 31.84 2.28 -0.95
CA ASN A 250 31.78 3.59 -0.34
C ASN A 250 30.61 3.72 0.65
N LEU A 251 29.42 3.20 0.30
CA LEU A 251 28.26 3.20 1.19
C LEU A 251 28.48 2.30 2.42
N LEU A 252 29.05 1.10 2.25
CA LEU A 252 29.36 0.21 3.37
C LEU A 252 30.37 0.85 4.34
N ASN A 253 31.41 1.50 3.81
CA ASN A 253 32.36 2.26 4.62
C ASN A 253 31.66 3.39 5.38
N PHE A 254 30.83 4.18 4.70
CA PHE A 254 30.04 5.23 5.33
C PHE A 254 29.16 4.69 6.47
N LEU A 255 28.39 3.63 6.22
CA LEU A 255 27.51 3.01 7.22
C LEU A 255 28.31 2.49 8.42
N GLY A 256 29.40 1.77 8.17
CA GLY A 256 30.24 1.18 9.20
C GLY A 256 30.93 2.24 10.08
N LEU A 257 31.47 3.29 9.48
CA LEU A 257 32.11 4.41 10.17
C LEU A 257 31.10 5.24 11.00
N ASN A 258 29.84 5.32 10.56
CA ASN A 258 28.76 5.93 11.34
C ASN A 258 28.14 5.00 12.38
N GLY A 259 28.60 3.74 12.45
CA GLY A 259 28.25 2.78 13.49
C GLY A 259 27.01 1.93 13.21
N TYR A 260 26.48 1.94 11.99
CA TYR A 260 25.46 0.97 11.55
C TYR A 260 26.08 -0.40 11.30
N ARG A 261 25.21 -1.42 11.26
CA ARG A 261 25.58 -2.80 10.95
C ARG A 261 24.71 -3.35 9.84
N VAL A 262 25.33 -4.04 8.90
CA VAL A 262 24.67 -4.65 7.73
C VAL A 262 24.65 -6.16 7.90
N SER A 263 23.53 -6.78 7.55
CA SER A 263 23.42 -8.24 7.47
C SER A 263 24.10 -8.76 6.20
N GLN A 264 25.31 -9.32 6.35
CA GLN A 264 26.07 -9.87 5.22
C GLN A 264 25.32 -11.02 4.52
N GLN A 265 24.65 -11.89 5.29
CA GLN A 265 23.91 -13.04 4.75
C GLN A 265 22.70 -12.65 3.91
N LYS A 266 22.06 -11.50 4.21
CA LYS A 266 20.92 -10.98 3.46
C LYS A 266 21.31 -10.00 2.35
N ALA A 267 22.54 -9.51 2.37
CA ALA A 267 23.01 -8.55 1.39
C ALA A 267 23.05 -9.20 0.01
N GLN A 268 22.48 -8.52 -0.99
CA GLN A 268 22.51 -8.95 -2.38
C GLN A 268 23.39 -7.96 -3.13
N MET A 269 24.69 -8.26 -3.25
CA MET A 269 25.68 -7.31 -3.78
C MET A 269 25.91 -7.52 -5.28
N VAL A 270 25.90 -6.42 -6.04
CA VAL A 270 26.33 -6.33 -7.45
C VAL A 270 25.65 -7.40 -8.33
N ARG A 271 24.32 -7.40 -8.33
CA ARG A 271 23.49 -8.34 -9.12
C ARG A 271 22.62 -7.62 -10.13
N GLN A 272 22.28 -8.29 -11.22
CA GLN A 272 21.31 -7.77 -12.19
C GLN A 272 19.85 -8.01 -11.81
N GLN A 273 19.64 -8.91 -10.84
CA GLN A 273 18.35 -9.28 -10.31
C GLN A 273 18.42 -9.32 -8.78
N VAL A 274 17.54 -8.57 -8.13
CA VAL A 274 17.49 -8.46 -6.65
C VAL A 274 16.07 -8.45 -6.14
N THR A 275 15.87 -8.91 -4.92
CA THR A 275 14.62 -8.75 -4.18
C THR A 275 14.72 -7.54 -3.26
N TYR A 276 13.85 -6.54 -3.47
CA TYR A 276 13.76 -5.32 -2.66
C TYR A 276 12.30 -5.05 -2.28
N LEU A 277 12.02 -4.93 -0.98
CA LEU A 277 10.67 -4.65 -0.43
C LEU A 277 9.57 -5.63 -0.91
N GLY A 278 9.97 -6.87 -1.18
CA GLY A 278 9.08 -7.93 -1.68
C GLY A 278 8.83 -7.91 -3.19
N TYR A 279 9.52 -7.04 -3.94
CA TYR A 279 9.55 -7.06 -5.40
C TYR A 279 10.87 -7.61 -5.91
N GLU A 280 10.79 -8.35 -6.99
CA GLU A 280 11.95 -8.78 -7.75
C GLU A 280 12.22 -7.75 -8.84
N LEU A 281 13.39 -7.12 -8.82
CA LEU A 281 13.79 -6.07 -9.73
C LEU A 281 14.84 -6.62 -10.71
N SER A 282 14.62 -6.42 -12.01
CA SER A 282 15.56 -6.82 -13.06
C SER A 282 15.30 -6.05 -14.36
N GLY A 283 16.33 -5.67 -15.11
CA GLY A 283 16.21 -5.17 -16.49
C GLY A 283 15.18 -4.05 -16.73
N GLY A 284 15.04 -3.09 -15.81
CA GLY A 284 14.04 -2.01 -15.90
C GLY A 284 12.59 -2.46 -15.66
N GLN A 285 12.39 -3.61 -15.04
CA GLN A 285 11.11 -4.23 -14.72
C GLN A 285 11.04 -4.61 -13.25
N ARG A 286 9.82 -4.86 -12.79
CA ARG A 286 9.50 -5.36 -11.46
C ARG A 286 8.49 -6.49 -11.52
N GLU A 287 8.74 -7.52 -10.74
CA GLU A 287 7.91 -8.70 -10.60
C GLU A 287 7.53 -8.93 -9.14
N LEU A 288 6.44 -9.68 -8.95
CA LEU A 288 6.10 -10.22 -7.63
C LEU A 288 7.02 -11.42 -7.37
N GLY A 289 7.72 -11.43 -6.24
CA GLY A 289 8.61 -12.54 -5.88
C GLY A 289 7.87 -13.89 -5.87
N THR A 290 8.54 -14.92 -6.36
CA THR A 290 8.00 -16.29 -6.53
C THR A 290 7.49 -16.87 -5.21
N GLU A 291 8.25 -16.73 -4.13
CA GLU A 291 7.88 -17.21 -2.78
C GLU A 291 6.54 -16.63 -2.31
N ARG A 292 6.29 -15.34 -2.60
CA ARG A 292 5.05 -14.68 -2.22
C ARG A 292 3.87 -15.19 -3.06
N LYS A 293 4.06 -15.37 -4.36
CA LYS A 293 3.04 -15.99 -5.23
C LYS A 293 2.69 -17.38 -4.70
N GLU A 294 3.70 -18.19 -4.36
CA GLU A 294 3.51 -19.53 -3.83
C GLU A 294 2.81 -19.55 -2.47
N ALA A 295 3.19 -18.68 -1.53
CA ALA A 295 2.55 -18.60 -0.22
C ALA A 295 1.04 -18.30 -0.33
N ILE A 296 0.66 -17.36 -1.20
CA ILE A 296 -0.76 -17.04 -1.45
C ILE A 296 -1.46 -18.24 -2.13
N CYS A 297 -0.81 -18.89 -3.09
CA CYS A 297 -1.36 -20.05 -3.78
C CYS A 297 -1.53 -21.29 -2.89
N ARG A 298 -0.65 -21.50 -1.91
CA ARG A 298 -0.72 -22.61 -0.94
C ARG A 298 -1.77 -22.39 0.16
N THR A 299 -2.23 -21.15 0.35
CA THR A 299 -3.25 -20.84 1.37
C THR A 299 -4.52 -21.67 1.12
N PRO A 300 -5.03 -22.45 2.09
CA PRO A 300 -6.22 -23.27 1.88
C PRO A 300 -7.46 -22.41 1.63
N LEU A 301 -8.54 -23.03 1.13
CA LEU A 301 -9.81 -22.33 0.93
C LEU A 301 -10.29 -21.78 2.29
N PRO A 302 -10.54 -20.46 2.42
CA PRO A 302 -11.01 -19.86 3.66
C PRO A 302 -12.32 -20.48 4.13
N GLN A 303 -12.35 -20.93 5.39
CA GLN A 303 -13.54 -21.43 6.06
C GLN A 303 -14.19 -20.35 6.92
N THR A 304 -13.46 -19.31 7.28
CA THR A 304 -13.97 -18.21 8.11
C THR A 304 -13.87 -16.85 7.43
N VAL A 305 -14.73 -15.92 7.87
CA VAL A 305 -14.67 -14.50 7.45
C VAL A 305 -13.30 -13.90 7.72
N LYS A 306 -12.68 -14.26 8.86
CA LYS A 306 -11.36 -13.78 9.25
C LYS A 306 -10.30 -14.28 8.27
N GLU A 307 -10.31 -15.57 7.94
CA GLU A 307 -9.40 -16.15 6.94
C GLU A 307 -9.58 -15.53 5.56
N LEU A 308 -10.82 -15.27 5.14
CA LEU A 308 -11.07 -14.63 3.85
C LEU A 308 -10.53 -13.19 3.83
N ARG A 309 -10.75 -12.41 4.89
CA ARG A 309 -10.18 -11.06 4.99
C ARG A 309 -8.66 -11.10 4.94
N THR A 310 -8.04 -12.06 5.63
CA THR A 310 -6.58 -12.28 5.55
C THR A 310 -6.14 -12.59 4.12
N PHE A 311 -6.80 -13.53 3.45
CA PHE A 311 -6.49 -13.89 2.06
C PHE A 311 -6.67 -12.71 1.09
N LEU A 312 -7.78 -11.96 1.18
CA LEU A 312 -8.02 -10.77 0.36
C LEU A 312 -7.00 -9.67 0.65
N GLY A 313 -6.54 -9.53 1.90
CA GLY A 313 -5.46 -8.63 2.27
C GLY A 313 -4.13 -9.02 1.60
N MET A 314 -3.78 -10.31 1.65
CA MET A 314 -2.58 -10.85 1.01
C MET A 314 -2.62 -10.67 -0.52
N ALA A 315 -3.70 -11.12 -1.17
CA ALA A 315 -3.87 -10.96 -2.62
C ALA A 315 -4.02 -9.50 -3.04
N GLY A 316 -4.61 -8.67 -2.18
CA GLY A 316 -4.81 -7.24 -2.40
C GLY A 316 -3.52 -6.44 -2.44
N TRP A 317 -2.43 -6.95 -1.85
CA TRP A 317 -1.09 -6.37 -2.02
C TRP A 317 -0.58 -6.51 -3.47
N CYS A 318 -0.90 -7.63 -4.12
CA CYS A 318 -0.51 -7.95 -5.50
C CYS A 318 -1.41 -7.30 -6.56
N ARG A 319 -2.42 -6.52 -6.17
CA ARG A 319 -3.50 -6.07 -7.05
C ARG A 319 -3.07 -5.30 -8.29
N LEU A 320 -1.94 -4.58 -8.23
CA LEU A 320 -1.43 -3.81 -9.37
C LEU A 320 -0.89 -4.66 -10.51
N TRP A 321 -0.72 -5.96 -10.31
CA TRP A 321 -0.27 -6.93 -11.31
C TRP A 321 -1.42 -7.73 -11.93
N ILE A 322 -2.63 -7.64 -11.37
CA ILE A 322 -3.77 -8.47 -11.76
C ILE A 322 -4.77 -7.61 -12.50
N TYR A 323 -4.85 -7.80 -13.81
CA TYR A 323 -5.92 -7.19 -14.60
C TYR A 323 -7.29 -7.66 -14.10
N ASN A 324 -8.29 -6.75 -14.08
CA ASN A 324 -9.63 -7.02 -13.57
C ASN A 324 -9.71 -7.50 -12.12
N TYR A 325 -8.68 -7.28 -11.29
CA TYR A 325 -8.69 -7.69 -9.88
C TYR A 325 -10.01 -7.32 -9.18
N GLY A 326 -10.46 -6.06 -9.33
CA GLY A 326 -11.70 -5.56 -8.73
C GLY A 326 -12.95 -6.34 -9.13
N ILE A 327 -13.07 -6.74 -10.40
CA ILE A 327 -14.20 -7.56 -10.89
C ILE A 327 -14.09 -8.97 -10.32
N ILE A 328 -12.88 -9.57 -10.35
CA ILE A 328 -12.64 -10.92 -9.85
C ILE A 328 -13.06 -11.02 -8.39
N VAL A 329 -12.63 -10.09 -7.53
CA VAL A 329 -12.89 -10.16 -6.09
C VAL A 329 -14.25 -9.62 -5.65
N LYS A 330 -15.00 -8.95 -6.54
CA LYS A 330 -16.30 -8.32 -6.21
C LYS A 330 -17.28 -9.29 -5.51
N PRO A 331 -17.50 -10.53 -6.00
CA PRO A 331 -18.41 -11.47 -5.33
C PRO A 331 -17.96 -11.82 -3.90
N LEU A 332 -16.64 -11.89 -3.65
CA LEU A 332 -16.12 -12.17 -2.31
C LEU A 332 -16.38 -11.02 -1.34
N TYR A 333 -16.26 -9.76 -1.79
CA TYR A 333 -16.57 -8.60 -0.96
C TYR A 333 -18.07 -8.46 -0.70
N GLU A 334 -18.92 -8.76 -1.69
CA GLU A 334 -20.38 -8.75 -1.52
C GLU A 334 -20.84 -9.83 -0.53
N LEU A 335 -20.25 -11.03 -0.59
CA LEU A 335 -20.48 -12.08 0.41
C LEU A 335 -20.07 -11.66 1.81
N LEU A 336 -18.90 -10.99 1.95
CA LEU A 336 -18.44 -10.46 3.24
C LEU A 336 -19.38 -9.42 3.84
N LYS A 337 -20.06 -8.63 2.99
CA LYS A 337 -20.98 -7.57 3.41
C LYS A 337 -22.36 -8.12 3.75
N ASN A 338 -22.90 -9.00 2.91
CA ASN A 338 -24.31 -9.35 2.94
C ASN A 338 -24.58 -10.69 3.64
N ASN A 339 -23.73 -11.69 3.44
CA ASN A 339 -24.00 -13.07 3.89
C ASN A 339 -22.71 -13.82 4.31
N PRO A 340 -22.02 -13.37 5.38
CA PRO A 340 -20.72 -13.92 5.78
C PRO A 340 -20.75 -15.43 6.11
N THR A 341 -21.90 -15.95 6.53
CA THR A 341 -22.11 -17.37 6.90
C THR A 341 -22.22 -18.30 5.68
N GLN A 342 -22.51 -17.77 4.48
CA GLN A 342 -22.63 -18.58 3.26
C GLN A 342 -21.28 -18.83 2.57
N LEU A 343 -20.20 -18.21 3.05
CA LEU A 343 -18.88 -18.28 2.42
C LEU A 343 -18.40 -19.70 2.16
N ILE A 344 -18.62 -20.60 3.12
CA ILE A 344 -18.18 -22.00 3.07
C ILE A 344 -18.92 -22.79 1.96
N ARG A 345 -20.14 -22.38 1.60
CA ARG A 345 -21.04 -23.14 0.71
C ARG A 345 -21.16 -22.56 -0.70
N SER A 346 -20.66 -21.35 -0.95
CA SER A 346 -20.79 -20.71 -2.26
C SER A 346 -19.81 -21.28 -3.29
N ARG A 347 -20.34 -21.97 -4.32
CA ARG A 347 -19.55 -22.42 -5.48
C ARG A 347 -18.91 -21.24 -6.23
N GLU A 348 -19.60 -20.11 -6.29
CA GLU A 348 -19.10 -18.89 -6.90
C GLU A 348 -17.86 -18.37 -6.16
N ALA A 349 -17.90 -18.31 -4.82
CA ALA A 349 -16.77 -17.89 -4.00
C ALA A 349 -15.54 -18.80 -4.21
N GLN A 350 -15.76 -20.12 -4.28
CA GLN A 350 -14.70 -21.09 -4.54
C GLN A 350 -14.08 -20.93 -5.93
N ASN A 351 -14.91 -20.65 -6.94
CA ASN A 351 -14.44 -20.41 -8.30
C ASN A 351 -13.63 -19.11 -8.39
N VAL A 352 -14.11 -18.02 -7.75
CA VAL A 352 -13.37 -16.76 -7.66
C VAL A 352 -12.04 -16.95 -6.95
N PHE A 353 -12.01 -17.70 -5.85
CA PHE A 353 -10.78 -18.00 -5.11
C PHE A 353 -9.74 -18.72 -5.98
N LYS A 354 -10.16 -19.77 -6.70
CA LYS A 354 -9.29 -20.50 -7.64
C LYS A 354 -8.83 -19.62 -8.81
N MET A 355 -9.74 -18.82 -9.36
CA MET A 355 -9.45 -17.88 -10.45
C MET A 355 -8.41 -16.84 -10.03
N LEU A 356 -8.56 -16.25 -8.84
CA LEU A 356 -7.62 -15.24 -8.34
C LEU A 356 -6.20 -15.81 -8.18
N LYS A 357 -6.07 -17.04 -7.67
CA LYS A 357 -4.77 -17.73 -7.61
C LYS A 357 -4.17 -17.96 -8.99
N LYS A 358 -4.98 -18.40 -9.95
CA LYS A 358 -4.54 -18.60 -11.34
C LYS A 358 -4.02 -17.30 -11.96
N GLU A 359 -4.74 -16.20 -11.80
CA GLU A 359 -4.34 -14.90 -12.33
C GLU A 359 -3.11 -14.33 -11.61
N LEU A 360 -2.96 -14.58 -10.30
CA LEU A 360 -1.75 -14.21 -9.57
C LEU A 360 -0.50 -14.94 -10.09
N MET A 361 -0.62 -16.21 -10.48
CA MET A 361 0.50 -16.97 -11.06
C MET A 361 0.87 -16.48 -12.46
N LYS A 362 -0.11 -15.97 -13.23
CA LYS A 362 0.10 -15.37 -14.55
C LYS A 362 0.50 -13.89 -14.50
N ALA A 363 0.62 -13.31 -13.31
CA ALA A 363 0.96 -11.90 -13.12
C ALA A 363 2.22 -11.54 -13.94
N PRO A 364 2.11 -10.62 -14.92
CA PRO A 364 3.20 -10.29 -15.82
C PRO A 364 4.26 -9.43 -15.12
N ALA A 365 5.44 -9.32 -15.72
CA ALA A 365 6.39 -8.28 -15.33
C ALA A 365 5.83 -6.90 -15.65
N LEU A 366 5.96 -5.97 -14.70
CA LEU A 366 5.58 -4.57 -14.89
C LEU A 366 6.84 -3.74 -15.14
N GLY A 367 6.75 -2.76 -16.04
CA GLY A 367 7.81 -1.78 -16.23
C GLY A 367 7.99 -0.89 -14.99
N LEU A 368 9.23 -0.50 -14.71
CA LEU A 368 9.49 0.60 -13.79
C LEU A 368 8.98 1.91 -14.42
N PRO A 369 8.25 2.74 -13.67
CA PRO A 369 7.76 4.02 -14.17
C PRO A 369 8.92 4.98 -14.41
N ASP A 370 9.02 5.48 -15.65
CA ASP A 370 10.06 6.41 -16.09
C ASP A 370 9.45 7.79 -16.29
N VAL A 371 9.57 8.67 -15.30
CA VAL A 371 8.95 10.01 -15.31
C VAL A 371 9.55 10.94 -16.36
N THR A 372 10.63 10.55 -17.04
CA THR A 372 11.19 11.32 -18.17
C THR A 372 10.42 11.11 -19.47
N LYS A 373 9.53 10.11 -19.52
CA LYS A 373 8.77 9.73 -20.73
C LYS A 373 7.27 9.90 -20.51
N PRO A 374 6.50 10.19 -21.57
CA PRO A 374 5.04 10.25 -21.48
C PRO A 374 4.43 8.90 -21.10
N PHE A 375 3.23 8.96 -20.52
CA PHE A 375 2.45 7.80 -20.12
C PHE A 375 1.21 7.65 -20.99
N TRP A 376 0.73 6.41 -21.11
CA TRP A 376 -0.56 6.10 -21.70
C TRP A 376 -1.43 5.40 -20.66
N LEU A 377 -2.68 5.83 -20.56
CA LEU A 377 -3.66 5.26 -19.65
C LEU A 377 -4.86 4.76 -20.45
N PHE A 378 -5.08 3.46 -20.48
CA PHE A 378 -6.35 2.91 -20.94
C PHE A 378 -7.34 2.90 -19.77
N SER A 379 -8.52 3.49 -19.95
CA SER A 379 -9.54 3.56 -18.90
C SER A 379 -10.88 3.03 -19.40
N HIS A 380 -11.47 2.12 -18.62
CA HIS A 380 -12.76 1.50 -18.93
C HIS A 380 -13.58 1.31 -17.66
N GLU A 381 -14.90 1.35 -17.79
CA GLU A 381 -15.83 1.08 -16.70
C GLU A 381 -16.57 -0.24 -16.97
N LYS A 382 -16.65 -1.08 -15.95
CA LYS A 382 -17.43 -2.32 -16.02
C LYS A 382 -18.01 -2.68 -14.67
N GLN A 383 -19.31 -2.95 -14.63
CA GLN A 383 -20.04 -3.41 -13.43
C GLN A 383 -19.91 -2.49 -12.19
N GLY A 384 -19.85 -1.18 -12.40
CA GLY A 384 -19.68 -0.17 -11.35
C GLY A 384 -18.24 -0.07 -10.85
N ILE A 385 -17.26 -0.55 -11.62
CA ILE A 385 -15.84 -0.53 -11.29
C ILE A 385 -15.07 0.18 -12.40
N ALA A 386 -14.33 1.21 -12.02
CA ALA A 386 -13.33 1.84 -12.86
C ALA A 386 -12.12 0.90 -12.97
N LEU A 387 -11.69 0.60 -14.18
CA LEU A 387 -10.53 -0.23 -14.49
C LEU A 387 -9.55 0.58 -15.33
N GLY A 388 -8.26 0.53 -14.97
CA GLY A 388 -7.23 1.29 -15.64
C GLY A 388 -6.01 0.44 -15.96
N VAL A 389 -5.35 0.70 -17.08
CA VAL A 389 -4.02 0.15 -17.40
C VAL A 389 -3.09 1.29 -17.73
N LEU A 390 -2.12 1.54 -16.86
CA LEU A 390 -1.05 2.50 -17.10
C LEU A 390 0.10 1.81 -17.81
N ALA A 391 0.59 2.40 -18.89
CA ALA A 391 1.68 1.86 -19.68
C ALA A 391 2.63 2.94 -20.20
N GLN A 392 3.83 2.53 -20.58
CA GLN A 392 4.80 3.37 -21.28
C GLN A 392 5.34 2.66 -22.52
N ARG A 393 5.75 3.44 -23.51
CA ARG A 393 6.28 2.89 -24.76
C ARG A 393 7.64 2.22 -24.53
N LEU A 394 7.78 1.01 -25.06
CA LEU A 394 9.03 0.26 -25.13
C LEU A 394 9.20 -0.20 -26.59
N GLY A 395 9.97 0.56 -27.36
CA GLY A 395 10.08 0.37 -28.81
C GLY A 395 8.73 0.60 -29.52
N LEU A 396 8.24 -0.43 -30.20
CA LEU A 396 6.95 -0.40 -30.92
C LEU A 396 5.74 -0.72 -30.03
N TYR A 397 5.95 -1.35 -28.88
CA TYR A 397 4.88 -1.81 -28.00
C TYR A 397 4.72 -0.90 -26.78
N LYS A 398 3.61 -1.06 -26.04
CA LYS A 398 3.46 -0.45 -24.72
C LYS A 398 3.65 -1.53 -23.65
N ARG A 399 4.51 -1.25 -22.67
CA ARG A 399 4.74 -2.10 -21.50
C ARG A 399 3.89 -1.58 -20.34
N ALA A 400 3.12 -2.47 -19.72
CA ALA A 400 2.30 -2.13 -18.56
C ALA A 400 3.18 -1.73 -17.36
N VAL A 401 2.79 -0.68 -16.65
CA VAL A 401 3.43 -0.16 -15.42
C VAL A 401 2.59 -0.51 -14.20
N ALA A 402 1.26 -0.46 -14.33
CA ALA A 402 0.31 -0.82 -13.28
C ALA A 402 -1.10 -1.10 -13.84
N TYR A 403 -1.81 -2.01 -13.19
CA TYR A 403 -3.25 -2.23 -13.35
C TYR A 403 -4.01 -1.59 -12.18
N PHE A 404 -4.98 -0.73 -12.50
CA PHE A 404 -5.81 -0.04 -11.52
C PHE A 404 -7.21 -0.60 -11.49
N PHE A 405 -7.82 -0.55 -10.31
CA PHE A 405 -9.26 -0.64 -10.19
C PHE A 405 -9.74 0.23 -9.04
N LYS A 406 -10.96 0.76 -9.17
CA LYS A 406 -11.64 1.48 -8.09
C LYS A 406 -13.14 1.31 -8.23
N GLN A 407 -13.80 0.95 -7.13
CA GLN A 407 -15.26 0.86 -7.14
C GLN A 407 -15.85 2.27 -7.22
N LEU A 408 -16.84 2.46 -8.09
CA LEU A 408 -17.60 3.71 -8.12
C LEU A 408 -18.41 3.86 -6.83
N VAL A 409 -18.60 5.10 -6.38
CA VAL A 409 -19.50 5.39 -5.25
C VAL A 409 -20.93 5.06 -5.62
N GLU A 410 -21.78 4.77 -4.63
CA GLU A 410 -23.13 4.23 -4.87
C GLU A 410 -23.98 5.14 -5.78
N VAL A 411 -23.92 6.45 -5.58
CA VAL A 411 -24.58 7.44 -6.45
C VAL A 411 -24.14 7.28 -7.91
N SER A 412 -22.84 7.14 -8.14
CA SER A 412 -22.28 7.01 -9.49
C SER A 412 -22.57 5.66 -10.12
N LYS A 413 -22.79 4.60 -9.35
CA LYS A 413 -23.22 3.30 -9.90
C LYS A 413 -24.61 3.35 -10.54
N GLY A 414 -25.47 4.24 -10.04
CA GLY A 414 -26.81 4.46 -10.60
C GLY A 414 -26.84 5.29 -11.87
N TRP A 415 -25.70 5.85 -12.30
CA TRP A 415 -25.64 6.67 -13.51
C TRP A 415 -25.67 5.85 -14.81
N PRO A 416 -26.07 6.48 -15.93
CA PRO A 416 -25.93 5.92 -17.27
C PRO A 416 -24.49 5.48 -17.56
N GLY A 417 -24.33 4.49 -18.45
CA GLY A 417 -23.03 3.89 -18.77
C GLY A 417 -21.97 4.91 -19.16
N CYS A 418 -22.28 5.85 -20.05
CA CYS A 418 -21.36 6.90 -20.50
C CYS A 418 -20.93 7.83 -19.36
N LEU A 419 -21.82 8.17 -18.42
CA LEU A 419 -21.48 8.97 -17.23
C LEU A 419 -20.66 8.17 -16.21
N ARG A 420 -20.91 6.87 -16.09
CA ARG A 420 -20.04 5.96 -15.32
C ARG A 420 -18.65 5.89 -15.91
N ALA A 421 -18.52 5.91 -17.23
CA ALA A 421 -17.23 5.98 -17.92
C ALA A 421 -16.48 7.28 -17.59
N VAL A 422 -17.15 8.44 -17.58
CA VAL A 422 -16.54 9.71 -17.13
C VAL A 422 -15.98 9.58 -15.71
N ALA A 423 -16.78 9.06 -14.78
CA ALA A 423 -16.35 8.86 -13.39
C ALA A 423 -15.15 7.91 -13.29
N ALA A 424 -15.13 6.84 -14.09
CA ALA A 424 -14.02 5.90 -14.12
C ALA A 424 -12.73 6.53 -14.61
N VAL A 425 -12.79 7.36 -15.66
CA VAL A 425 -11.63 8.07 -16.20
C VAL A 425 -11.02 9.00 -15.15
N VAL A 426 -11.84 9.81 -14.49
CA VAL A 426 -11.38 10.71 -13.42
C VAL A 426 -10.65 9.95 -12.31
N LEU A 427 -11.24 8.84 -11.83
CA LEU A 427 -10.63 8.01 -10.79
C LEU A 427 -9.31 7.38 -11.24
N ASN A 428 -9.25 6.87 -12.47
CA ASN A 428 -8.05 6.25 -13.01
C ASN A 428 -6.92 7.28 -13.23
N ILE A 429 -7.24 8.50 -13.68
CA ILE A 429 -6.26 9.59 -13.80
C ILE A 429 -5.68 9.93 -12.43
N GLN A 430 -6.52 10.07 -11.39
CA GLN A 430 -6.06 10.35 -10.02
C GLN A 430 -5.15 9.25 -9.48
N GLU A 431 -5.43 7.98 -9.77
CA GLU A 431 -4.53 6.87 -9.40
C GLU A 431 -3.24 6.88 -10.22
N ALA A 432 -3.30 7.14 -11.53
CA ALA A 432 -2.15 7.23 -12.41
C ALA A 432 -1.18 8.35 -12.01
N ARG A 433 -1.69 9.51 -11.56
CA ARG A 433 -0.87 10.66 -11.11
C ARG A 433 0.11 10.30 -9.98
N LYS A 434 -0.22 9.30 -9.16
CA LYS A 434 0.68 8.78 -8.11
C LYS A 434 1.96 8.15 -8.68
N PHE A 435 1.94 7.74 -9.95
CA PHE A 435 3.08 7.16 -10.66
C PHE A 435 3.76 8.17 -11.59
N THR A 436 2.98 9.03 -12.25
CA THR A 436 3.52 9.93 -13.27
C THR A 436 4.20 11.17 -12.70
N LEU A 437 3.91 11.53 -11.44
CA LEU A 437 4.46 12.73 -10.78
C LEU A 437 4.26 14.01 -11.60
N GLY A 438 3.10 14.14 -12.26
CA GLY A 438 2.76 15.29 -13.10
C GLY A 438 3.24 15.18 -14.54
N GLN A 439 3.90 14.09 -14.95
CA GLN A 439 4.27 13.89 -16.35
C GLN A 439 3.04 13.70 -17.27
N LYS A 440 3.16 14.10 -18.54
CA LYS A 440 2.11 14.02 -19.57
C LYS A 440 1.52 12.60 -19.69
N ILE A 441 0.20 12.52 -19.70
CA ILE A 441 -0.59 11.30 -19.82
C ILE A 441 -1.54 11.42 -21.01
N THR A 442 -1.49 10.46 -21.92
CA THR A 442 -2.52 10.25 -22.94
C THR A 442 -3.51 9.20 -22.45
N VAL A 443 -4.76 9.59 -22.24
CA VAL A 443 -5.83 8.74 -21.75
C VAL A 443 -6.68 8.25 -22.90
N LEU A 444 -6.70 6.94 -23.14
CA LEU A 444 -7.52 6.32 -24.17
C LEU A 444 -8.83 5.80 -23.57
N VAL A 445 -9.93 6.21 -24.17
CA VAL A 445 -11.29 5.94 -23.69
C VAL A 445 -12.20 5.53 -24.84
N SER A 446 -13.23 4.73 -24.55
CA SER A 446 -14.23 4.30 -25.52
C SER A 446 -15.42 5.27 -25.67
N HIS A 447 -15.49 6.33 -24.86
CA HIS A 447 -16.61 7.26 -24.81
C HIS A 447 -16.12 8.70 -24.99
N THR A 448 -16.98 9.58 -25.51
CA THR A 448 -16.72 11.03 -25.65
C THR A 448 -16.83 11.75 -24.29
N VAL A 449 -15.99 11.36 -23.34
CA VAL A 449 -16.12 11.72 -21.92
C VAL A 449 -16.13 13.24 -21.65
N SER A 450 -15.38 14.02 -22.42
CA SER A 450 -15.38 15.49 -22.29
C SER A 450 -16.72 16.07 -22.70
N ALA A 451 -17.26 15.68 -23.86
CA ALA A 451 -18.57 16.13 -24.35
C ALA A 451 -19.71 15.69 -23.42
N VAL A 452 -19.66 14.44 -22.93
CA VAL A 452 -20.64 13.93 -21.95
C VAL A 452 -20.62 14.74 -20.67
N LEU A 453 -19.43 15.06 -20.14
CA LEU A 453 -19.32 15.87 -18.93
C LEU A 453 -19.89 17.27 -19.19
N GLU A 454 -19.48 17.95 -20.26
CA GLU A 454 -19.92 19.33 -20.54
C GLU A 454 -21.43 19.43 -20.74
N GLN A 455 -22.03 18.52 -21.52
CA GLN A 455 -23.43 18.62 -21.90
C GLN A 455 -24.40 18.00 -20.90
N LYS A 456 -24.03 16.88 -20.26
CA LYS A 456 -24.93 16.15 -19.35
C LYS A 456 -24.46 16.18 -17.90
N GLY A 457 -23.23 16.62 -17.61
CA GLY A 457 -22.67 16.58 -16.26
C GLY A 457 -23.49 17.34 -15.22
N ASN A 458 -23.99 18.53 -15.56
CA ASN A 458 -24.79 19.37 -14.65
C ASN A 458 -26.11 18.72 -14.21
N HIS A 459 -26.63 17.75 -14.96
CA HIS A 459 -27.86 17.04 -14.59
C HIS A 459 -27.63 15.97 -13.51
N TRP A 460 -26.40 15.45 -13.39
CA TRP A 460 -26.08 14.28 -12.56
C TRP A 460 -25.05 14.57 -11.46
N LEU A 461 -24.30 15.67 -11.59
CA LEU A 461 -23.23 16.07 -10.68
C LEU A 461 -23.62 17.35 -9.95
N SER A 462 -23.28 17.44 -8.67
CA SER A 462 -23.32 18.73 -7.97
C SER A 462 -22.28 19.68 -8.59
N PRO A 463 -22.47 21.02 -8.52
CA PRO A 463 -21.52 21.98 -9.07
C PRO A 463 -20.08 21.77 -8.58
N SER A 464 -19.90 21.42 -7.30
CA SER A 464 -18.59 21.10 -6.73
C SER A 464 -17.95 19.86 -7.37
N ARG A 465 -18.73 18.80 -7.61
CA ARG A 465 -18.22 17.56 -8.19
C ARG A 465 -17.97 17.69 -9.69
N PHE A 466 -18.82 18.45 -10.38
CA PHE A 466 -18.62 18.83 -11.77
C PHE A 466 -17.28 19.56 -11.94
N LEU A 467 -17.03 20.59 -11.14
CA LEU A 467 -15.77 21.35 -11.17
C LEU A 467 -14.55 20.47 -10.88
N GLN A 468 -14.66 19.56 -9.90
CA GLN A 468 -13.59 18.58 -9.63
C GLN A 468 -13.30 17.68 -10.83
N TYR A 469 -14.33 17.20 -11.53
CA TYR A 469 -14.17 16.32 -12.68
C TYR A 469 -13.57 17.09 -13.86
N GLN A 470 -14.07 18.30 -14.09
CA GLN A 470 -13.53 19.20 -15.11
C GLN A 470 -12.05 19.53 -14.83
N ALA A 471 -11.69 19.86 -13.60
CA ALA A 471 -10.30 20.14 -13.23
C ALA A 471 -9.35 18.95 -13.50
N VAL A 472 -9.81 17.71 -13.34
CA VAL A 472 -8.99 16.52 -13.61
C VAL A 472 -8.85 16.24 -15.12
N LEU A 473 -9.91 16.49 -15.90
CA LEU A 473 -9.96 16.18 -17.32
C LEU A 473 -9.41 17.29 -18.22
N VAL A 474 -9.49 18.55 -17.78
CA VAL A 474 -9.18 19.75 -18.57
C VAL A 474 -7.82 20.35 -18.18
N GLU A 475 -7.04 19.70 -17.32
CA GLU A 475 -5.69 20.17 -16.95
C GLU A 475 -4.75 20.12 -18.17
N PRO A 476 -4.54 21.24 -18.90
CA PRO A 476 -4.13 21.20 -20.30
C PRO A 476 -2.69 20.73 -20.51
N ASP A 477 -1.83 20.99 -19.52
CA ASP A 477 -0.40 20.77 -19.65
C ASP A 477 0.00 19.29 -19.44
N HIS A 478 -0.91 18.47 -18.92
CA HIS A 478 -0.57 17.14 -18.43
C HIS A 478 -1.51 16.01 -18.85
N VAL A 479 -2.75 16.28 -19.26
CA VAL A 479 -3.72 15.22 -19.64
C VAL A 479 -4.23 15.46 -21.05
N ASN A 480 -4.03 14.48 -21.95
CA ASN A 480 -4.66 14.43 -23.26
C ASN A 480 -5.68 13.29 -23.30
N ILE A 481 -6.92 13.56 -23.71
CA ILE A 481 -7.96 12.52 -23.82
C ILE A 481 -8.16 12.17 -25.29
N GLU A 482 -7.96 10.90 -25.62
CA GLU A 482 -8.14 10.36 -26.96
C GLU A 482 -9.27 9.33 -26.96
N VAL A 483 -10.30 9.59 -27.76
CA VAL A 483 -11.39 8.63 -27.96
C VAL A 483 -10.91 7.57 -28.95
N THR A 484 -10.97 6.31 -28.56
CA THR A 484 -10.47 5.19 -29.37
C THR A 484 -11.41 4.00 -29.37
N ASN A 485 -11.24 3.14 -30.37
CA ASN A 485 -11.92 1.86 -30.54
C ASN A 485 -11.27 0.70 -29.76
N VAL A 486 -10.32 1.00 -28.87
CA VAL A 486 -9.60 -0.03 -28.12
C VAL A 486 -10.54 -0.63 -27.08
N THR A 487 -10.96 -1.87 -27.30
CA THR A 487 -11.97 -2.54 -26.44
C THR A 487 -11.36 -3.29 -25.27
N ASN A 488 -10.07 -3.61 -25.34
CA ASN A 488 -9.41 -4.41 -24.32
C ASN A 488 -7.93 -4.02 -24.10
N PRO A 489 -7.35 -4.37 -22.94
CA PRO A 489 -5.95 -4.05 -22.65
C PRO A 489 -4.94 -4.73 -23.55
N ALA A 490 -5.22 -5.89 -24.11
CA ALA A 490 -4.26 -6.57 -24.98
C ALA A 490 -4.07 -5.77 -26.27
N SER A 491 -5.16 -5.30 -26.89
CA SER A 491 -5.11 -4.34 -28.02
C SER A 491 -4.43 -3.02 -27.64
N PHE A 492 -4.67 -2.52 -26.42
CA PHE A 492 -4.01 -1.31 -25.93
C PHE A 492 -2.47 -1.46 -25.87
N LEU A 493 -2.01 -2.59 -25.33
CA LEU A 493 -0.58 -2.87 -25.13
C LEU A 493 0.12 -3.24 -26.44
N SER A 494 -0.55 -3.96 -27.34
CA SER A 494 -0.01 -4.37 -28.65
C SER A 494 -0.06 -3.25 -29.70
N GLY A 495 -0.96 -2.28 -29.55
CA GLY A 495 -1.14 -1.18 -30.51
C GLY A 495 -2.05 -1.52 -31.69
N VAL A 496 -2.77 -2.66 -31.64
CA VAL A 496 -3.71 -3.08 -32.70
C VAL A 496 -5.07 -2.41 -32.48
N THR A 497 -5.53 -1.61 -33.44
CA THR A 497 -6.87 -1.04 -33.46
C THR A 497 -7.88 -2.02 -34.07
N SER A 498 -9.06 -2.13 -33.46
CA SER A 498 -10.19 -2.94 -33.96
C SER A 498 -11.20 -2.04 -34.67
N GLU A 499 -11.83 -2.48 -35.75
CA GLU A 499 -12.89 -1.70 -36.40
C GLU A 499 -14.22 -1.74 -35.63
N SER A 500 -14.72 -0.54 -35.28
CA SER A 500 -16.11 -0.07 -35.41
C SER A 500 -16.40 1.09 -34.44
N LEU A 501 -17.38 1.93 -34.82
CA LEU A 501 -17.86 3.09 -34.08
C LEU A 501 -18.55 2.65 -32.77
N ILE A 502 -18.08 3.22 -31.66
CA ILE A 502 -18.70 3.10 -30.35
C ILE A 502 -19.78 4.19 -30.29
N HIS A 503 -21.03 3.77 -30.10
CA HIS A 503 -22.29 4.55 -30.04
C HIS A 503 -22.19 6.04 -29.67
N ASP A 504 -23.15 6.84 -30.15
CA ASP A 504 -23.32 8.22 -29.68
C ASP A 504 -23.69 8.22 -28.19
N CYS A 505 -22.78 8.74 -27.38
CA CYS A 505 -22.91 8.75 -25.93
C CYS A 505 -24.06 9.63 -25.44
N LEU A 506 -24.38 10.72 -26.14
CA LEU A 506 -25.43 11.66 -25.76
C LEU A 506 -26.80 11.07 -26.05
N GLU A 507 -26.99 10.54 -27.27
CA GLU A 507 -28.20 9.83 -27.68
C GLU A 507 -28.46 8.61 -26.78
N THR A 508 -27.40 7.86 -26.44
CA THR A 508 -27.51 6.71 -25.53
C THR A 508 -27.94 7.13 -24.14
N ILE A 509 -27.43 8.24 -23.60
CA ILE A 509 -27.87 8.76 -22.30
C ILE A 509 -29.35 9.15 -22.37
N GLU A 510 -29.77 9.88 -23.41
CA GLU A 510 -31.16 10.30 -23.57
C GLU A 510 -32.11 9.12 -23.69
N THR A 511 -31.73 8.09 -24.46
CA THR A 511 -32.51 6.86 -24.62
C THR A 511 -32.62 6.06 -23.33
N VAL A 512 -31.54 5.96 -22.55
CA VAL A 512 -31.55 5.20 -21.27
C VAL A 512 -32.27 5.96 -20.16
N CYS A 513 -32.26 7.29 -20.20
CA CYS A 513 -32.84 8.15 -19.18
C CYS A 513 -34.24 8.66 -19.50
N SER A 514 -34.78 8.36 -20.68
CA SER A 514 -36.19 8.60 -21.01
C SER A 514 -37.09 7.62 -20.27
N SER A 515 -37.22 7.80 -18.96
CA SER A 515 -38.08 6.97 -18.10
C SER A 515 -39.57 7.10 -18.45
N ARG A 516 -39.95 8.12 -19.24
CA ARG A 516 -41.30 8.39 -19.75
C ARG A 516 -41.21 9.08 -21.12
N PRO A 517 -41.21 8.35 -22.26
CA PRO A 517 -41.20 8.96 -23.60
C PRO A 517 -42.44 9.83 -23.87
N ASP A 518 -43.49 9.66 -23.06
CA ASP A 518 -44.72 10.45 -23.04
C ASP A 518 -44.61 11.77 -22.26
N LEU A 519 -43.56 11.97 -21.45
CA LEU A 519 -43.34 13.19 -20.69
C LEU A 519 -42.42 14.13 -21.48
N LYS A 520 -42.98 15.21 -22.03
CA LYS A 520 -42.26 16.22 -22.81
C LYS A 520 -42.10 17.51 -22.00
N GLU A 521 -41.06 18.29 -22.30
CA GLU A 521 -40.90 19.66 -21.76
C GLU A 521 -41.80 20.69 -22.46
N GLU A 522 -42.52 20.28 -23.50
CA GLU A 522 -43.47 21.10 -24.25
C GLU A 522 -44.90 21.01 -23.64
N PRO A 523 -45.65 22.12 -23.57
CA PRO A 523 -47.05 22.09 -23.15
C PRO A 523 -47.90 21.18 -24.06
N LEU A 524 -48.83 20.43 -23.48
CA LEU A 524 -49.80 19.63 -24.25
C LEU A 524 -50.80 20.57 -24.96
N GLU A 525 -50.99 20.38 -26.27
CA GLU A 525 -51.87 21.23 -27.09
C GLU A 525 -53.36 21.13 -26.68
N ASP A 526 -53.76 20.01 -26.07
CA ASP A 526 -55.12 19.68 -25.64
C ASP A 526 -55.28 19.63 -24.11
N ALA A 527 -54.38 20.28 -23.36
CA ALA A 527 -54.44 20.31 -21.89
C ALA A 527 -55.77 20.89 -21.39
N GLN A 528 -56.56 20.07 -20.67
CA GLN A 528 -57.82 20.50 -20.06
C GLN A 528 -57.60 21.48 -18.89
N ASP A 529 -56.45 21.36 -18.21
CA ASP A 529 -56.09 22.17 -17.06
C ASP A 529 -54.60 22.53 -17.07
N SER A 530 -54.28 23.71 -16.54
CA SER A 530 -52.90 24.16 -16.29
C SER A 530 -52.69 24.37 -14.80
N TRP A 531 -51.85 23.53 -14.20
CA TRP A 531 -51.55 23.56 -12.77
C TRP A 531 -50.13 24.08 -12.54
N PHE A 532 -50.01 24.98 -11.57
CA PHE A 532 -48.76 25.55 -11.07
C PHE A 532 -48.52 24.96 -9.68
N THR A 533 -47.31 24.51 -9.41
CA THR A 533 -46.92 24.02 -8.09
C THR A 533 -45.74 24.83 -7.59
N ASP A 534 -45.76 25.19 -6.32
CA ASP A 534 -44.62 25.82 -5.66
C ASP A 534 -44.51 25.32 -4.21
N GLY A 535 -43.31 25.31 -3.68
CA GLY A 535 -43.00 24.83 -2.34
C GLY A 535 -41.88 25.62 -1.71
N SER A 536 -42.03 25.97 -0.43
CA SER A 536 -41.02 26.69 0.33
C SER A 536 -40.65 25.93 1.59
N SER A 537 -39.35 25.87 1.89
CA SER A 537 -38.83 25.33 3.15
C SER A 537 -37.71 26.20 3.67
N PHE A 538 -37.87 26.76 4.86
CA PHE A 538 -36.86 27.57 5.52
C PHE A 538 -36.89 27.41 7.04
N VAL A 539 -35.76 27.70 7.69
CA VAL A 539 -35.63 27.65 9.15
C VAL A 539 -35.71 29.07 9.69
N ARG A 540 -36.66 29.32 10.59
CA ARG A 540 -36.79 30.61 11.29
C ARG A 540 -36.91 30.34 12.78
N GLN A 541 -36.00 30.92 13.57
CA GLN A 541 -35.93 30.72 15.03
C GLN A 541 -35.80 29.24 15.44
N GLY A 542 -34.98 28.47 14.72
CA GLY A 542 -34.72 27.05 15.02
C GLY A 542 -35.84 26.08 14.64
N ILE A 543 -36.97 26.58 14.10
CA ILE A 543 -38.09 25.75 13.66
C ILE A 543 -38.10 25.73 12.13
N ARG A 544 -38.13 24.53 11.54
CA ARG A 544 -38.31 24.35 10.10
C ARG A 544 -39.77 24.60 9.75
N LYS A 545 -40.01 25.60 8.91
CA LYS A 545 -41.30 25.86 8.28
C LYS A 545 -41.22 25.34 6.85
N ALA A 546 -42.14 24.45 6.50
CA ALA A 546 -42.27 23.94 5.14
C ALA A 546 -43.73 24.02 4.72
N GLY A 547 -43.99 24.22 3.44
CA GLY A 547 -45.34 24.19 2.88
C GLY A 547 -45.28 24.16 1.37
N TYR A 548 -46.39 23.76 0.76
CA TYR A 548 -46.56 23.78 -0.69
C TYR A 548 -47.94 24.30 -1.06
N VAL A 549 -48.06 24.72 -2.31
CA VAL A 549 -49.31 25.14 -2.93
C VAL A 549 -49.38 24.58 -4.35
N VAL A 550 -50.58 24.17 -4.74
CA VAL A 550 -50.94 23.82 -6.11
C VAL A 550 -52.07 24.76 -6.52
N THR A 551 -51.89 25.51 -7.60
CA THR A 551 -52.87 26.48 -8.10
C THR A 551 -53.12 26.28 -9.59
N THR A 552 -54.25 26.76 -10.08
CA THR A 552 -54.40 27.15 -11.48
C THR A 552 -54.11 28.64 -11.60
N ALA A 553 -54.28 29.23 -12.79
CA ALA A 553 -54.15 30.68 -12.98
C ALA A 553 -55.16 31.49 -12.14
N SER A 554 -56.29 30.89 -11.74
CA SER A 554 -57.40 31.59 -11.10
C SER A 554 -57.81 31.04 -9.73
N LYS A 555 -57.29 29.88 -9.30
CA LYS A 555 -57.74 29.23 -8.06
C LYS A 555 -56.62 28.45 -7.37
N VAL A 556 -56.63 28.45 -6.03
CA VAL A 556 -55.84 27.50 -5.23
C VAL A 556 -56.56 26.16 -5.21
N ILE A 557 -55.91 25.12 -5.73
CA ILE A 557 -56.43 23.76 -5.75
C ILE A 557 -56.13 23.07 -4.42
N GLU A 558 -54.89 23.21 -3.95
CA GLU A 558 -54.43 22.60 -2.71
C GLU A 558 -53.36 23.48 -2.07
N SER A 559 -53.36 23.60 -0.74
CA SER A 559 -52.29 24.25 -0.01
C SER A 559 -52.13 23.62 1.37
N LEU A 560 -50.90 23.29 1.77
CA LEU A 560 -50.64 22.68 3.06
C LEU A 560 -49.39 23.28 3.71
N VAL A 561 -49.50 23.56 5.01
CA VAL A 561 -48.34 23.85 5.87
C VAL A 561 -47.89 22.55 6.53
N ILE A 562 -46.66 22.14 6.24
CA ILE A 562 -46.02 20.96 6.81
C ILE A 562 -45.34 21.39 8.11
N VAL A 563 -46.05 21.24 9.23
CA VAL A 563 -45.52 21.57 10.56
C VAL A 563 -44.59 20.44 11.02
N SER A 564 -43.29 20.70 11.05
CA SER A 564 -42.32 19.79 11.68
C SER A 564 -42.50 19.83 13.20
N SER A 565 -42.84 18.70 13.82
CA SER A 565 -42.62 18.50 15.26
C SER A 565 -41.12 18.66 15.55
N LYS A 566 -40.80 19.17 16.75
CA LYS A 566 -39.44 19.42 17.22
C LYS A 566 -38.53 18.22 16.89
N CYS A 567 -37.49 18.43 16.11
CA CYS A 567 -36.39 17.48 16.03
C CYS A 567 -35.82 17.31 17.45
N GLY A 568 -35.98 16.12 18.02
CA GLY A 568 -35.22 15.66 19.19
C GLY A 568 -33.84 15.18 18.78
#